data_AF-A0A2R5LQ43-F1
#
_entry.id   AF-A0A2R5LQ43-F1
#
_cell.length_a   1.000
_cell.length_b   1.000
_cell.length_c   1.000
_cell.angle_alpha   90.00
_cell.angle_beta   90.00
_cell.angle_gamma   90.00
#
_symmetry.space_group_name_H-M   'P 1'
#
loop_
_entity.id
_entity.type
_entity.pdbx_description
1 polymer ?
#
loop_
_entity_poly.entity_id
_entity_poly.type
_entity_poly.pdbx_seq_one_letter_code
_entity_poly.pdbx_strand_id
1 'polypeptide(L)'
;MALTTCIVVTCSSLRWATAVEAELTILQKQGIIPEDVKLLTVEDPANNIGSGAATLNALLVVTEFLSVREGYLVISSDVLASSTILILHIGREYVYEPCGKAFGHLPSVCYEKSSETKMQTNLERLFHLLQKLQYGGPPGVWVCSTDMILSVRGIENIDWNSVKDGMLFCCPSTPDYATSHGVVEVDSDGNLANILYSAPLETLHSYLHSDGKVKIVSGIVYLSTQIAESLLSLHAKSPLDSCTYLGLDSGVEPMQISLFFDLLMATATNVSKEAFVNGHCGRLYDRHFSLSRNMSVIQARSLVWDELSRYSLKIGSLENVTHYYLSHSITAETYLNYLWSCNIQEGYRHAALEVENMTGT
;
A
#
# COMPACT_ATOMS: atom_id res chain seq x y z
N MET A 1 19.09 14.53 -4.15
CA MET A 1 18.74 14.58 -2.71
C MET A 1 17.78 13.45 -2.46
N ALA A 2 18.08 12.58 -1.48
CA ALA A 2 17.15 11.52 -1.09
C ALA A 2 15.88 12.16 -0.52
N LEU A 3 14.72 11.87 -1.13
CA LEU A 3 13.42 12.36 -0.66
C LEU A 3 12.95 11.59 0.57
N THR A 4 13.30 10.31 0.67
CA THR A 4 12.99 9.41 1.79
C THR A 4 14.09 9.47 2.85
N THR A 5 13.74 9.58 4.12
CA THR A 5 14.67 9.55 5.26
C THR A 5 14.80 8.14 5.86
N CYS A 6 13.71 7.39 5.89
CA CYS A 6 13.67 6.04 6.44
C CYS A 6 12.72 5.11 5.65
N ILE A 7 13.17 3.89 5.40
CA ILE A 7 12.37 2.80 4.85
C ILE A 7 12.14 1.78 5.96
N VAL A 8 10.87 1.44 6.19
CA VAL A 8 10.41 0.46 7.16
C VAL A 8 9.69 -0.63 6.40
N VAL A 9 10.05 -1.89 6.62
CA VAL A 9 9.40 -3.02 5.94
C VAL A 9 8.75 -3.93 6.95
N THR A 10 7.43 -4.12 6.83
CA THR A 10 6.67 -5.00 7.71
C THR A 10 6.70 -6.43 7.19
N CYS A 11 6.91 -7.37 8.10
CA CYS A 11 7.09 -8.79 7.80
C CYS A 11 6.25 -9.65 8.74
N SER A 12 5.66 -10.73 8.23
CA SER A 12 4.82 -11.64 9.01
C SER A 12 5.56 -12.45 10.09
N SER A 13 6.89 -12.45 10.07
CA SER A 13 7.70 -13.17 11.05
C SER A 13 9.11 -12.61 11.15
N LEU A 14 9.79 -12.84 12.27
CA LEU A 14 11.18 -12.47 12.51
C LEU A 14 12.12 -13.05 11.46
N ARG A 15 11.89 -14.30 11.04
CA ARG A 15 12.70 -14.95 9.98
C ARG A 15 12.67 -14.14 8.68
N TRP A 16 11.47 -13.71 8.28
CA TRP A 16 11.31 -12.87 7.09
C TRP A 16 11.89 -11.46 7.32
N ALA A 17 11.71 -10.87 8.50
CA ALA A 17 12.32 -9.57 8.84
C ALA A 17 13.85 -9.59 8.69
N THR A 18 14.53 -10.63 9.17
CA THR A 18 15.98 -10.80 9.04
C THR A 18 16.42 -10.99 7.58
N ALA A 19 15.68 -11.81 6.82
CA ALA A 19 16.01 -12.05 5.40
C ALA A 19 15.85 -10.77 4.56
N VAL A 20 14.76 -10.04 4.79
CA VAL A 20 14.49 -8.77 4.11
C VAL A 20 15.52 -7.71 4.48
N GLU A 21 15.96 -7.64 5.75
CA GLU A 21 17.00 -6.72 6.18
C GLU A 21 18.32 -6.96 5.43
N ALA A 22 18.69 -8.23 5.22
CA ALA A 22 19.87 -8.59 4.43
C ALA A 22 19.72 -8.14 2.96
N GLU A 23 18.56 -8.35 2.35
CA GLU A 23 18.28 -7.90 0.98
C GLU A 23 18.32 -6.36 0.85
N LEU A 24 17.70 -5.62 1.77
CA LEU A 24 17.75 -4.15 1.78
C LEU A 24 19.19 -3.64 1.93
N THR A 25 20.01 -4.32 2.74
CA THR A 25 21.43 -4.02 2.88
C THR A 25 22.19 -4.25 1.57
N ILE A 26 21.85 -5.30 0.82
CA ILE A 26 22.42 -5.55 -0.52
C ILE A 26 22.01 -4.43 -1.48
N LEU A 27 20.74 -4.04 -1.51
CA LEU A 27 20.24 -2.96 -2.36
C LEU A 27 20.91 -1.62 -2.03
N GLN A 28 21.17 -1.33 -0.75
CA GLN A 28 21.91 -0.14 -0.33
C GLN A 28 23.37 -0.18 -0.78
N LYS A 29 24.05 -1.33 -0.65
CA LYS A 29 25.44 -1.52 -1.15
C LYS A 29 25.55 -1.43 -2.67
N GLN A 30 24.48 -1.76 -3.40
CA GLN A 30 24.40 -1.60 -4.85
C GLN A 30 24.06 -0.17 -5.28
N GLY A 31 23.81 0.75 -4.33
CA GLY A 31 23.43 2.13 -4.63
C GLY A 31 22.01 2.31 -5.15
N ILE A 32 21.18 1.26 -5.09
CA ILE A 32 19.76 1.32 -5.45
C ILE A 32 18.99 2.10 -4.38
N ILE A 33 19.30 1.81 -3.12
CA ILE A 33 18.85 2.62 -1.97
C ILE A 33 20.03 3.53 -1.58
N PRO A 34 19.82 4.85 -1.43
CA PRO A 34 20.87 5.75 -0.96
C PRO A 34 21.43 5.35 0.43
N GLU A 35 22.73 5.57 0.64
CA GLU A 35 23.44 5.20 1.88
C GLU A 35 22.94 5.98 3.12
N ASP A 36 22.43 7.19 2.92
CA ASP A 36 21.92 8.03 3.99
C ASP A 36 20.54 7.58 4.50
N VAL A 37 19.76 6.87 3.67
CA VAL A 37 18.44 6.32 4.02
C VAL A 37 18.57 5.27 5.12
N LYS A 38 17.77 5.41 6.19
CA LYS A 38 17.73 4.43 7.28
C LYS A 38 16.82 3.27 6.93
N LEU A 39 17.23 2.06 7.27
CA LEU A 39 16.52 0.82 6.96
C LEU A 39 16.07 0.16 8.26
N LEU A 40 14.80 -0.23 8.34
CA LEU A 40 14.23 -1.00 9.44
C LEU A 40 13.36 -2.12 8.88
N THR A 41 13.43 -3.29 9.49
CA THR A 41 12.46 -4.36 9.30
C THR A 41 11.71 -4.61 10.60
N VAL A 42 10.40 -4.78 10.51
CA VAL A 42 9.50 -4.87 11.67
C VAL A 42 8.65 -6.12 11.54
N GLU A 43 8.71 -6.98 12.55
CA GLU A 43 7.81 -8.13 12.64
C GLU A 43 6.39 -7.63 13.00
N ASP A 44 5.38 -8.13 12.28
CA ASP A 44 3.99 -7.89 12.59
C ASP A 44 3.63 -8.58 13.93
N PRO A 45 2.84 -7.94 14.82
CA PRO A 45 2.50 -8.53 16.13
C PRO A 45 1.76 -9.87 16.05
N ALA A 46 1.12 -10.16 14.92
CA ALA A 46 0.58 -11.48 14.63
C ALA A 46 0.51 -11.75 13.13
N ASN A 47 0.38 -13.03 12.79
CA ASN A 47 0.03 -13.44 11.44
C ASN A 47 -1.35 -12.89 11.05
N ASN A 48 -1.45 -12.38 9.82
CA ASN A 48 -2.69 -11.86 9.25
C ASN A 48 -3.31 -10.67 10.00
N ILE A 49 -2.52 -9.90 10.75
CA ILE A 49 -2.98 -8.73 11.51
C ILE A 49 -3.57 -7.59 10.63
N GLY A 50 -3.33 -7.64 9.33
CA GLY A 50 -3.87 -6.66 8.38
C GLY A 50 -2.97 -5.42 8.25
N SER A 51 -3.08 -4.75 7.10
CA SER A 51 -2.19 -3.64 6.74
C SER A 51 -2.31 -2.44 7.68
N GLY A 52 -3.47 -2.22 8.30
CA GLY A 52 -3.67 -1.10 9.22
C GLY A 52 -2.93 -1.33 10.52
N ALA A 53 -3.06 -2.51 11.11
CA ALA A 53 -2.32 -2.85 12.31
C ALA A 53 -0.79 -2.90 12.05
N ALA A 54 -0.37 -3.49 10.94
CA ALA A 54 1.03 -3.47 10.52
C ALA A 54 1.56 -2.03 10.35
N THR A 55 0.74 -1.12 9.81
CA THR A 55 1.09 0.31 9.69
C THR A 55 1.24 0.96 11.06
N LEU A 56 0.32 0.71 12.00
CA LEU A 56 0.39 1.27 13.36
C LEU A 56 1.65 0.79 14.10
N ASN A 57 1.96 -0.51 14.01
CA ASN A 57 3.17 -1.07 14.61
C ASN A 57 4.44 -0.49 13.98
N ALA A 58 4.50 -0.46 12.64
CA ALA A 58 5.65 0.09 11.92
C ALA A 58 5.89 1.57 12.24
N LEU A 59 4.81 2.36 12.33
CA LEU A 59 4.87 3.77 12.66
C LEU A 59 5.35 3.99 14.10
N LEU A 60 4.94 3.16 15.05
CA LEU A 60 5.46 3.19 16.41
C LEU A 60 6.97 2.93 16.42
N VAL A 61 7.42 1.82 15.81
CA VAL A 61 8.83 1.39 15.84
C VAL A 61 9.75 2.41 15.15
N VAL A 62 9.34 2.95 14.00
CA VAL A 62 10.16 3.96 13.30
C VAL A 62 10.21 5.27 14.06
N THR A 63 9.12 5.67 14.72
CA THR A 63 9.12 6.90 15.52
C THR A 63 10.04 6.74 16.73
N GLU A 64 10.02 5.60 17.40
CA GLU A 64 10.94 5.27 18.48
C GLU A 64 12.41 5.30 18.01
N PHE A 65 12.71 4.62 16.90
CA PHE A 65 14.04 4.60 16.31
C PHE A 65 14.55 6.01 15.98
N LEU A 66 13.73 6.84 15.35
CA LEU A 66 14.10 8.21 15.02
C LEU A 66 14.22 9.09 16.28
N SER A 67 13.35 8.89 17.27
CA SER A 67 13.39 9.61 18.55
C SER A 67 14.73 9.41 19.26
N VAL A 68 15.20 8.17 19.38
CA VAL A 68 16.49 7.85 20.00
C VAL A 68 17.65 8.51 19.25
N ARG A 69 17.58 8.55 17.91
CA ARG A 69 18.64 9.13 17.07
C ARG A 69 18.73 10.65 17.18
N GLU A 70 17.60 11.32 17.35
CA GLU A 70 17.52 12.75 17.59
C GLU A 70 17.74 13.12 19.08
N GLY A 71 18.05 12.12 19.93
CA GLY A 71 18.40 12.34 21.34
C GLY A 71 17.22 12.48 22.29
N TYR A 72 16.00 12.15 21.85
CA TYR A 72 14.84 12.08 22.74
C TYR A 72 14.93 10.85 23.65
N LEU A 73 14.49 11.01 24.90
CA LEU A 73 14.43 9.93 25.90
C LEU A 73 13.13 9.13 25.87
N VAL A 74 12.14 9.63 25.14
CA VAL A 74 10.81 9.04 24.95
C VAL A 74 10.43 9.14 23.49
N ILE A 75 9.42 8.39 23.07
CA ILE A 75 8.84 8.51 21.73
C ILE A 75 8.31 9.94 21.57
N SER A 76 8.87 10.68 20.61
CA SER A 76 8.43 12.04 20.27
C SER A 76 7.89 12.05 18.85
N SER A 77 6.69 12.60 18.67
CA SER A 77 6.11 12.85 17.34
C SER A 77 6.88 13.89 16.54
N ASP A 78 7.70 14.73 17.19
CA ASP A 78 8.43 15.83 16.54
C ASP A 78 9.32 15.34 15.39
N VAL A 79 9.84 14.11 15.48
CA VAL A 79 10.68 13.50 14.44
C VAL A 79 9.92 13.25 13.14
N LEU A 80 8.58 13.21 13.16
CA LEU A 80 7.73 13.04 11.98
C LEU A 80 7.62 14.33 11.15
N ALA A 81 7.88 15.50 11.74
CA ALA A 81 7.72 16.80 11.05
C ALA A 81 8.78 17.02 9.96
N SER A 82 9.98 16.44 10.12
CA SER A 82 11.09 16.56 9.18
C SER A 82 11.41 15.27 8.43
N SER A 83 10.62 14.22 8.62
CA SER A 83 10.90 12.89 8.08
C SER A 83 9.98 12.52 6.93
N THR A 84 10.54 11.89 5.91
CA THR A 84 9.78 11.20 4.86
C THR A 84 9.99 9.71 5.05
N ILE A 85 8.98 9.05 5.61
CA ILE A 85 9.05 7.64 5.99
C ILE A 85 8.31 6.83 4.91
N LEU A 86 8.92 5.74 4.45
CA LEU A 86 8.27 4.77 3.57
C LEU A 86 8.05 3.46 4.32
N ILE A 87 6.80 3.12 4.60
CA ILE A 87 6.36 1.83 5.12
C ILE A 87 5.99 0.93 3.94
N LEU A 88 6.68 -0.19 3.80
CA LEU A 88 6.39 -1.23 2.83
C LEU A 88 5.78 -2.45 3.51
N HIS A 89 4.62 -2.88 3.04
CA HIS A 89 4.04 -4.15 3.47
C HIS A 89 4.50 -5.27 2.55
N ILE A 90 5.31 -6.18 3.09
CA ILE A 90 5.63 -7.41 2.37
C ILE A 90 4.45 -8.37 2.46
N GLY A 91 3.98 -8.75 1.28
CA GLY A 91 2.88 -9.69 1.12
C GLY A 91 3.17 -11.06 1.71
N ARG A 92 2.12 -11.87 1.82
CA ARG A 92 2.24 -13.28 2.21
C ARG A 92 3.06 -14.06 1.18
N GLU A 93 3.51 -15.25 1.58
CA GLU A 93 4.09 -16.24 0.68
C GLU A 93 3.22 -16.41 -0.57
N TYR A 94 3.85 -16.59 -1.73
CA TYR A 94 3.13 -16.64 -2.99
C TYR A 94 3.66 -17.80 -3.83
N VAL A 95 2.76 -18.67 -4.29
CA VAL A 95 3.15 -19.95 -4.89
C VAL A 95 3.99 -19.78 -6.17
N TYR A 96 3.82 -18.66 -6.88
CA TYR A 96 4.56 -18.36 -8.09
C TYR A 96 5.85 -17.56 -7.85
N GLU A 97 6.07 -17.05 -6.64
CA GLU A 97 7.29 -16.33 -6.26
C GLU A 97 7.79 -16.82 -4.89
N PRO A 98 8.69 -17.82 -4.85
CA PRO A 98 9.14 -18.44 -3.60
C PRO A 98 9.92 -17.48 -2.71
N CYS A 99 10.54 -16.45 -3.28
CA CYS A 99 11.22 -15.38 -2.54
C CYS A 99 10.25 -14.30 -2.02
N GLY A 100 8.94 -14.43 -2.28
CA GLY A 100 7.93 -13.44 -1.96
C GLY A 100 7.72 -12.44 -3.08
N LYS A 101 6.52 -11.85 -3.12
CA LYS A 101 6.03 -10.97 -4.20
C LYS A 101 6.87 -9.71 -4.41
N ALA A 102 7.53 -9.23 -3.36
CA ALA A 102 8.43 -8.08 -3.43
C ALA A 102 9.69 -8.37 -4.25
N PHE A 103 10.21 -9.59 -4.18
CA PHE A 103 11.51 -9.97 -4.77
C PHE A 103 11.36 -10.73 -6.10
N GLY A 104 10.13 -10.89 -6.59
CA GLY A 104 9.87 -11.42 -7.92
C GLY A 104 10.54 -10.56 -9.00
N HIS A 105 11.26 -11.22 -9.91
CA HIS A 105 12.01 -10.55 -10.96
C HIS A 105 11.09 -10.20 -12.12
N LEU A 106 11.09 -8.94 -12.49
CA LEU A 106 10.28 -8.41 -13.58
C LEU A 106 11.19 -7.97 -14.72
N PRO A 107 10.76 -8.14 -16.00
CA PRO A 107 11.50 -7.66 -17.17
C PRO A 107 11.89 -6.18 -17.02
N SER A 108 12.96 -5.72 -17.67
CA SER A 108 13.30 -4.29 -17.55
C SER A 108 12.19 -3.40 -18.11
N VAL A 109 11.82 -2.32 -17.40
CA VAL A 109 10.92 -1.28 -17.94
C VAL A 109 11.78 -0.14 -18.43
N CYS A 110 11.79 0.11 -19.74
CA CYS A 110 12.40 1.31 -20.30
C CYS A 110 11.53 2.53 -19.97
N TYR A 111 11.57 3.02 -18.73
CA TYR A 111 10.97 4.30 -18.36
C TYR A 111 11.63 5.47 -19.08
N GLU A 112 12.93 5.31 -19.36
CA GLU A 112 13.79 6.28 -20.01
C GLU A 112 14.62 5.52 -21.05
N LYS A 113 15.12 6.23 -22.09
CA LYS A 113 15.99 5.65 -23.13
C LYS A 113 17.38 5.26 -22.57
N SER A 114 17.46 4.63 -21.40
CA SER A 114 18.70 4.06 -20.90
C SER A 114 18.93 2.70 -21.57
N SER A 115 20.16 2.48 -22.01
CA SER A 115 20.60 1.28 -22.73
C SER A 115 20.85 0.08 -21.82
N GLU A 116 20.63 0.21 -20.51
CA GLU A 116 20.93 -0.83 -19.53
C GLU A 116 19.66 -1.61 -19.18
N THR A 117 19.43 -2.69 -19.93
CA THR A 117 18.37 -3.67 -19.68
C THR A 117 18.73 -4.58 -18.50
N LYS A 118 18.70 -4.06 -17.27
CA LYS A 118 18.83 -4.89 -16.07
C LYS A 118 17.45 -5.38 -15.64
N MET A 119 17.35 -6.67 -15.31
CA MET A 119 16.17 -7.23 -14.67
C MET A 119 16.02 -6.61 -13.28
N GLN A 120 14.82 -6.19 -12.92
CA GLN A 120 14.54 -5.51 -11.65
C GLN A 120 13.57 -6.31 -10.82
N THR A 121 13.69 -6.28 -9.49
CA THR A 121 12.66 -6.84 -8.62
C THR A 121 11.42 -5.94 -8.59
N ASN A 122 10.27 -6.49 -8.18
CA ASN A 122 9.06 -5.68 -7.96
C ASN A 122 9.32 -4.55 -6.94
N LEU A 123 10.07 -4.85 -5.89
CA LEU A 123 10.49 -3.88 -4.87
C LEU A 123 11.30 -2.72 -5.46
N GLU A 124 12.30 -3.01 -6.29
CA GLU A 124 13.10 -1.98 -6.97
C GLU A 124 12.21 -1.08 -7.85
N ARG A 125 11.28 -1.67 -8.61
CA ARG A 125 10.33 -0.88 -9.41
C ARG A 125 9.45 0.02 -8.56
N LEU A 126 8.97 -0.47 -7.41
CA LEU A 126 8.18 0.32 -6.49
C LEU A 126 9.01 1.47 -5.89
N PHE A 127 10.29 1.25 -5.55
CA PHE A 127 11.16 2.34 -5.10
C PHE A 127 11.31 3.43 -6.15
N HIS A 128 11.54 3.07 -7.41
CA HIS A 128 11.63 4.04 -8.50
C HIS A 128 10.33 4.82 -8.71
N LEU A 129 9.18 4.13 -8.66
CA LEU A 129 7.86 4.75 -8.73
C LEU A 129 7.66 5.74 -7.57
N LEU A 130 7.89 5.30 -6.34
CA LEU A 130 7.68 6.11 -5.14
C LEU A 130 8.60 7.32 -5.10
N GLN A 131 9.84 7.20 -5.55
CA GLN A 131 10.76 8.34 -5.66
C GLN A 131 10.22 9.40 -6.63
N LYS A 132 9.61 8.99 -7.75
CA LYS A 132 8.97 9.90 -8.71
C LYS A 132 7.73 10.55 -8.10
N LEU A 133 6.88 9.78 -7.41
CA LEU A 133 5.68 10.31 -6.75
C LEU A 133 6.04 11.30 -5.63
N GLN A 134 7.07 11.02 -4.84
CA GLN A 134 7.54 11.87 -3.74
C GLN A 134 8.12 13.22 -4.18
N TYR A 135 8.45 13.38 -5.47
CA TYR A 135 9.14 14.57 -5.94
C TYR A 135 8.29 15.83 -5.72
N GLY A 136 8.87 16.82 -5.02
CA GLY A 136 8.20 18.08 -4.67
C GLY A 136 7.18 17.97 -3.53
N GLY A 137 7.01 16.78 -2.93
CA GLY A 137 6.06 16.55 -1.84
C GLY A 137 6.58 16.97 -0.46
N PRO A 138 5.67 17.17 0.52
CA PRO A 138 6.06 17.46 1.89
C PRO A 138 6.60 16.20 2.61
N PRO A 139 7.28 16.37 3.76
CA PRO A 139 7.50 15.30 4.71
C PRO A 139 6.20 14.58 5.09
N GLY A 140 6.30 13.36 5.57
CA GLY A 140 5.15 12.53 5.94
C GLY A 140 5.43 11.04 5.79
N VAL A 141 4.37 10.25 5.90
CA VAL A 141 4.42 8.78 5.86
C VAL A 141 3.80 8.28 4.57
N TRP A 142 4.58 7.51 3.82
CA TRP A 142 4.14 6.75 2.66
C TRP A 142 3.89 5.31 3.07
N VAL A 143 2.77 4.74 2.65
CA VAL A 143 2.48 3.31 2.83
C VAL A 143 2.31 2.69 1.45
N CYS A 144 3.00 1.59 1.20
CA CYS A 144 2.96 0.89 -0.09
C CYS A 144 2.92 -0.62 0.11
N SER A 145 1.98 -1.30 -0.55
CA SER A 145 1.96 -2.76 -0.62
C SER A 145 2.94 -3.30 -1.67
N THR A 146 3.38 -4.53 -1.50
CA THR A 146 4.13 -5.28 -2.51
C THR A 146 3.30 -6.41 -3.14
N ASP A 147 2.02 -6.49 -2.81
CA ASP A 147 1.09 -7.52 -3.32
C ASP A 147 0.62 -7.26 -4.76
N MET A 148 1.08 -6.19 -5.39
CA MET A 148 0.76 -5.83 -6.76
C MET A 148 2.01 -5.58 -7.59
N ILE A 149 1.88 -5.78 -8.89
CA ILE A 149 2.79 -5.26 -9.90
C ILE A 149 2.12 -4.07 -10.56
N LEU A 150 2.82 -2.94 -10.60
CA LEU A 150 2.38 -1.75 -11.31
C LEU A 150 3.20 -1.62 -12.60
N SER A 151 2.54 -1.78 -13.74
CA SER A 151 3.15 -1.53 -15.05
C SER A 151 2.92 -0.07 -15.41
N VAL A 152 3.91 0.75 -15.13
CA VAL A 152 3.85 2.19 -15.30
C VAL A 152 4.43 2.56 -16.67
N ARG A 153 3.71 3.38 -17.44
CA ARG A 153 4.16 3.92 -18.75
C ARG A 153 4.46 5.41 -18.71
N GLY A 154 4.09 6.07 -17.62
CA GLY A 154 4.34 7.48 -17.36
C GLY A 154 3.71 7.86 -16.02
N ILE A 155 4.26 8.87 -15.36
CA ILE A 155 3.72 9.45 -14.13
C ILE A 155 3.67 10.94 -14.36
N GLU A 156 2.50 11.53 -14.17
CA GLU A 156 2.35 12.98 -14.20
C GLU A 156 2.83 13.58 -12.86
N ASN A 157 3.32 14.82 -12.90
CA ASN A 157 3.72 15.51 -11.68
C ASN A 157 2.50 15.71 -10.78
N ILE A 158 2.68 15.46 -9.49
CA ILE A 158 1.65 15.68 -8.49
C ILE A 158 1.63 17.17 -8.14
N ASP A 159 0.46 17.80 -8.22
CA ASP A 159 0.26 19.14 -7.64
C ASP A 159 0.09 19.04 -6.13
N TRP A 160 1.22 19.03 -5.42
CA TRP A 160 1.27 18.95 -3.96
C TRP A 160 0.58 20.13 -3.26
N ASN A 161 0.39 21.27 -3.92
CA ASN A 161 -0.36 22.40 -3.33
C ASN A 161 -1.86 22.09 -3.19
N SER A 162 -2.37 21.15 -3.99
CA SER A 162 -3.76 20.69 -3.91
C SER A 162 -3.99 19.62 -2.83
N VAL A 163 -2.92 19.14 -2.18
CA VAL A 163 -2.95 18.07 -1.19
C VAL A 163 -2.85 18.68 0.21
N LYS A 164 -3.92 18.57 0.98
CA LYS A 164 -3.98 19.13 2.34
C LYS A 164 -3.48 18.15 3.40
N ASP A 165 -4.18 17.03 3.59
CA ASP A 165 -3.90 16.09 4.69
C ASP A 165 -3.28 14.77 4.21
N GLY A 166 -3.69 14.26 3.05
CA GLY A 166 -3.09 13.05 2.48
C GLY A 166 -3.58 12.76 1.07
N MET A 167 -3.02 11.72 0.47
CA MET A 167 -3.36 11.30 -0.89
C MET A 167 -3.46 9.78 -1.00
N LEU A 168 -4.58 9.30 -1.54
CA LEU A 168 -4.78 7.90 -1.91
C LEU A 168 -4.55 7.74 -3.41
N PHE A 169 -3.55 6.95 -3.80
CA PHE A 169 -3.27 6.70 -5.21
C PHE A 169 -4.18 5.60 -5.75
N CYS A 170 -4.72 5.84 -6.94
CA CYS A 170 -5.65 4.94 -7.61
C CYS A 170 -5.20 4.68 -9.05
N CYS A 171 -5.56 3.52 -9.58
CA CYS A 171 -5.35 3.17 -10.98
C CYS A 171 -6.70 3.07 -11.70
N PRO A 172 -6.84 3.59 -12.93
CA PRO A 172 -8.01 3.33 -13.75
C PRO A 172 -8.03 1.85 -14.18
N SER A 173 -9.19 1.20 -14.10
CA SER A 173 -9.34 -0.22 -14.42
C SER A 173 -10.70 -0.55 -15.03
N THR A 174 -10.77 -1.71 -15.68
CA THR A 174 -12.04 -2.21 -16.22
C THR A 174 -12.97 -2.63 -15.08
N PRO A 175 -14.29 -2.48 -15.24
CA PRO A 175 -15.26 -2.92 -14.23
C PRO A 175 -15.10 -4.39 -13.86
N ASP A 176 -14.86 -5.28 -14.83
CA ASP A 176 -14.67 -6.71 -14.59
C ASP A 176 -13.52 -6.99 -13.63
N TYR A 177 -12.35 -6.36 -13.88
CA TYR A 177 -11.20 -6.50 -12.99
C TYR A 177 -11.52 -5.91 -11.61
N ALA A 178 -12.15 -4.74 -11.58
CA ALA A 178 -12.45 -4.01 -10.35
C ALA A 178 -13.41 -4.75 -9.40
N THR A 179 -14.17 -5.74 -9.87
CA THR A 179 -15.03 -6.60 -9.01
C THR A 179 -14.27 -7.35 -7.92
N SER A 180 -12.93 -7.43 -7.98
CA SER A 180 -12.09 -8.05 -6.92
C SER A 180 -11.30 -7.03 -6.09
N HIS A 181 -11.55 -5.72 -6.28
CA HIS A 181 -10.73 -4.63 -5.75
C HIS A 181 -11.57 -3.59 -4.99
N GLY A 182 -10.89 -2.64 -4.36
CA GLY A 182 -11.52 -1.47 -3.74
C GLY A 182 -11.71 -0.39 -4.78
N VAL A 183 -12.96 -0.18 -5.22
CA VAL A 183 -13.31 0.90 -6.15
C VAL A 183 -13.53 2.18 -5.38
N VAL A 184 -12.92 3.27 -5.82
CA VAL A 184 -12.95 4.56 -5.12
C VAL A 184 -14.04 5.45 -5.69
N GLU A 185 -14.90 5.95 -4.81
CA GLU A 185 -15.82 7.06 -5.09
C GLU A 185 -15.12 8.37 -4.74
N VAL A 186 -15.29 9.38 -5.60
CA VAL A 186 -14.63 10.68 -5.47
C VAL A 186 -15.70 11.77 -5.37
N ASP A 187 -15.55 12.70 -4.43
CA ASP A 187 -16.44 13.85 -4.32
C ASP A 187 -16.14 14.95 -5.36
N SER A 188 -16.93 16.02 -5.34
CA SER A 188 -16.79 17.15 -6.27
C SER A 188 -15.44 17.88 -6.17
N ASP A 189 -14.77 17.79 -5.02
CA ASP A 189 -13.49 18.45 -4.78
C ASP A 189 -12.31 17.52 -5.06
N GLY A 190 -12.56 16.30 -5.53
CA GLY A 190 -11.52 15.33 -5.84
C GLY A 190 -11.00 14.57 -4.62
N ASN A 191 -11.73 14.58 -3.50
CA ASN A 191 -11.38 13.83 -2.29
C ASN A 191 -12.08 12.48 -2.25
N LEU A 192 -11.58 11.61 -1.37
CA LEU A 192 -12.17 10.31 -1.09
C LEU A 192 -13.57 10.47 -0.53
N ALA A 193 -14.59 10.01 -1.28
CA ALA A 193 -15.96 9.96 -0.81
C ALA A 193 -16.29 8.60 -0.18
N ASN A 194 -15.81 7.51 -0.78
CA ASN A 194 -16.05 6.14 -0.31
C ASN A 194 -15.09 5.13 -0.96
N ILE A 195 -15.00 3.92 -0.41
CA ILE A 195 -14.35 2.76 -1.06
C ILE A 195 -15.34 1.59 -1.09
N LEU A 196 -15.61 1.07 -2.27
CA LEU A 196 -16.49 -0.06 -2.54
C LEU A 196 -15.64 -1.29 -2.84
N TYR A 197 -15.45 -2.15 -1.85
CA TYR A 197 -14.63 -3.34 -2.07
C TYR A 197 -15.47 -4.49 -2.67
N SER A 198 -14.95 -5.19 -3.69
CA SER A 198 -15.72 -6.15 -4.54
C SER A 198 -17.20 -5.84 -4.68
N ALA A 199 -17.50 -4.64 -5.16
CA ALA A 199 -18.86 -4.37 -5.59
C ALA A 199 -19.18 -5.25 -6.82
N PRO A 200 -20.42 -5.75 -6.93
CA PRO A 200 -20.90 -6.43 -8.13
C PRO A 200 -20.75 -5.56 -9.37
N LEU A 201 -20.56 -6.18 -10.53
CA LEU A 201 -20.35 -5.50 -11.81
C LEU A 201 -21.47 -4.48 -12.12
N GLU A 202 -22.72 -4.83 -11.80
CA GLU A 202 -23.90 -4.00 -12.00
C GLU A 202 -23.83 -2.71 -11.17
N THR A 203 -23.31 -2.80 -9.94
CA THR A 203 -23.09 -1.64 -9.09
C THR A 203 -22.01 -0.74 -9.67
N LEU A 204 -20.93 -1.32 -10.20
CA LEU A 204 -19.79 -0.57 -10.75
C LEU A 204 -20.14 0.27 -11.98
N HIS A 205 -21.18 -0.09 -12.73
CA HIS A 205 -21.67 0.72 -13.85
C HIS A 205 -22.05 2.16 -13.45
N SER A 206 -22.45 2.37 -12.19
CA SER A 206 -22.80 3.71 -11.67
C SER A 206 -21.58 4.57 -11.33
N TYR A 207 -20.38 3.98 -11.34
CA TYR A 207 -19.11 4.63 -10.98
C TYR A 207 -18.16 4.76 -12.18
N LEU A 208 -18.66 4.52 -13.39
CA LEU A 208 -17.90 4.66 -14.62
C LEU A 208 -17.53 6.13 -14.86
N HIS A 209 -16.26 6.36 -15.12
CA HIS A 209 -15.79 7.60 -15.70
C HIS A 209 -16.10 7.67 -17.20
N SER A 210 -15.86 8.84 -17.81
CA SER A 210 -16.15 9.10 -19.23
C SER A 210 -15.41 8.18 -20.20
N ASP A 211 -14.31 7.56 -19.76
CA ASP A 211 -13.51 6.60 -20.52
C ASP A 211 -13.99 5.14 -20.37
N GLY A 212 -15.09 4.91 -19.63
CA GLY A 212 -15.63 3.58 -19.37
C GLY A 212 -14.84 2.78 -18.32
N LYS A 213 -13.99 3.42 -17.52
CA LYS A 213 -13.23 2.78 -16.43
C LYS A 213 -13.72 3.22 -15.05
N VAL A 214 -13.33 2.47 -14.04
CA VAL A 214 -13.47 2.83 -12.63
C VAL A 214 -12.09 3.00 -12.00
N LYS A 215 -11.98 3.75 -10.89
CA LYS A 215 -10.73 3.89 -10.15
C LYS A 215 -10.64 2.85 -9.05
N ILE A 216 -9.54 2.10 -9.02
CA ILE A 216 -9.26 1.14 -7.94
C ILE A 216 -8.09 1.62 -7.08
N VAL A 217 -8.11 1.28 -5.79
CA VAL A 217 -6.98 1.50 -4.88
C VAL A 217 -5.71 0.83 -5.44
N SER A 218 -4.60 1.58 -5.53
CA SER A 218 -3.33 1.06 -6.06
C SER A 218 -2.49 0.32 -5.02
N GLY A 219 -2.79 0.50 -3.73
CA GLY A 219 -1.96 0.04 -2.62
C GLY A 219 -0.93 1.07 -2.15
N ILE A 220 -0.92 2.29 -2.71
CA ILE A 220 -0.02 3.39 -2.33
C ILE A 220 -0.82 4.53 -1.68
N VAL A 221 -0.33 5.03 -0.54
CA VAL A 221 -0.93 6.14 0.20
C VAL A 221 0.16 7.08 0.70
N TYR A 222 -0.09 8.38 0.65
CA TYR A 222 0.66 9.40 1.38
C TYR A 222 -0.20 9.97 2.51
N LEU A 223 0.40 10.10 3.69
CA LEU A 223 -0.19 10.64 4.91
C LEU A 223 0.68 11.79 5.38
N SER A 224 0.09 12.97 5.61
CA SER A 224 0.85 14.10 6.19
C SER A 224 1.34 13.76 7.59
N THR A 225 2.27 14.59 8.09
CA THR A 225 2.71 14.54 9.49
C THR A 225 1.52 14.54 10.45
N GLN A 226 0.48 15.36 10.23
CA GLN A 226 -0.66 15.44 11.16
C GLN A 226 -1.48 14.15 11.20
N ILE A 227 -1.67 13.49 10.05
CA ILE A 227 -2.31 12.17 10.02
C ILE A 227 -1.41 11.14 10.72
N ALA A 228 -0.11 11.15 10.44
CA ALA A 228 0.85 10.24 11.06
C ALA A 228 0.87 10.39 12.60
N GLU A 229 0.86 11.61 13.13
CA GLU A 229 0.75 11.87 14.57
C GLU A 229 -0.55 11.33 15.17
N SER A 230 -1.67 11.53 14.45
CA SER A 230 -2.98 11.06 14.89
C SER A 230 -3.05 9.53 14.92
N LEU A 231 -2.47 8.86 13.91
CA LEU A 231 -2.30 7.41 13.86
C LEU A 231 -1.37 6.91 14.95
N LEU A 232 -0.21 7.56 15.15
CA LEU A 232 0.72 7.23 16.21
C LEU A 232 0.03 7.30 17.57
N SER A 233 -0.83 8.28 17.82
CA SER A 233 -1.57 8.41 19.10
C SER A 233 -2.44 7.18 19.45
N LEU A 234 -2.78 6.35 18.46
CA LEU A 234 -3.61 5.16 18.66
C LEU A 234 -2.85 4.01 19.33
N HIS A 235 -1.51 3.99 19.28
CA HIS A 235 -0.68 2.89 19.79
C HIS A 235 -0.89 2.58 21.28
N ALA A 236 -1.37 3.56 22.07
CA ALA A 236 -1.59 3.44 23.50
C ALA A 236 -3.09 3.43 23.88
N LYS A 237 -4.01 3.39 22.91
CA LYS A 237 -5.45 3.46 23.16
C LYS A 237 -6.10 2.11 22.99
N SER A 238 -6.64 1.54 24.08
CA SER A 238 -7.35 0.27 23.99
C SER A 238 -8.66 0.37 23.19
N PRO A 239 -8.93 -0.56 22.25
CA PRO A 239 -8.20 -1.81 21.98
C PRO A 239 -7.22 -1.75 20.80
N LEU A 240 -6.86 -0.56 20.30
CA LEU A 240 -5.91 -0.38 19.19
C LEU A 240 -4.44 -0.55 19.61
N ASP A 241 -4.15 -0.52 20.92
CA ASP A 241 -2.87 -0.93 21.49
C ASP A 241 -2.48 -2.36 21.09
N SER A 242 -3.46 -3.25 20.94
CA SER A 242 -3.30 -4.62 20.43
C SER A 242 -2.73 -4.73 19.00
N CYS A 243 -2.68 -3.63 18.26
CA CYS A 243 -2.07 -3.58 16.93
C CYS A 243 -0.56 -3.36 16.96
N THR A 244 0.06 -3.25 18.13
CA THR A 244 1.49 -2.95 18.27
C THR A 244 2.21 -3.97 19.14
N TYR A 245 3.54 -4.03 19.01
CA TYR A 245 4.37 -4.91 19.83
C TYR A 245 4.23 -4.62 21.33
N LEU A 246 4.01 -3.35 21.73
CA LEU A 246 3.79 -2.97 23.12
C LEU A 246 2.52 -3.61 23.71
N GLY A 247 1.44 -3.67 22.93
CA GLY A 247 0.22 -4.35 23.33
C GLY A 247 0.44 -5.85 23.50
N LEU A 248 1.16 -6.46 22.55
CA LEU A 248 1.50 -7.89 22.60
C LEU A 248 2.35 -8.22 23.84
N ASP A 249 3.40 -7.44 24.12
CA ASP A 249 4.27 -7.60 25.29
C ASP A 249 3.50 -7.43 26.62
N SER A 250 2.42 -6.66 26.58
CA SER A 250 1.50 -6.47 27.71
C SER A 250 0.44 -7.58 27.83
N GLY A 251 0.50 -8.59 26.97
CA GLY A 251 -0.43 -9.73 26.97
C GLY A 251 -1.78 -9.45 26.33
N VAL A 252 -1.90 -8.41 25.50
CA VAL A 252 -3.12 -8.10 24.75
C VAL A 252 -3.20 -8.95 23.50
N GLU A 253 -4.36 -9.57 23.26
CA GLU A 253 -4.61 -10.37 22.05
C GLU A 253 -4.65 -9.48 20.79
N PRO A 254 -3.90 -9.81 19.73
CA PRO A 254 -3.78 -8.96 18.56
C PRO A 254 -5.09 -8.76 17.79
N MET A 255 -5.43 -7.50 17.46
CA MET A 255 -6.61 -7.16 16.66
C MET A 255 -6.25 -6.93 15.19
N GLN A 256 -7.04 -7.54 14.31
CA GLN A 256 -6.91 -7.32 12.89
C GLN A 256 -7.52 -5.99 12.45
N ILE A 257 -6.74 -5.14 11.78
CA ILE A 257 -7.17 -3.82 11.28
C ILE A 257 -6.72 -3.63 9.83
N SER A 258 -7.63 -3.23 8.96
CA SER A 258 -7.34 -2.84 7.58
C SER A 258 -6.95 -1.38 7.47
N LEU A 259 -5.86 -1.07 6.76
CA LEU A 259 -5.49 0.32 6.49
C LEU A 259 -6.62 1.04 5.75
N PHE A 260 -7.13 0.44 4.68
CA PHE A 260 -8.13 1.08 3.85
C PHE A 260 -9.48 1.16 4.55
N PHE A 261 -9.98 0.04 5.11
CA PHE A 261 -11.37 -0.04 5.60
C PHE A 261 -11.57 0.36 7.05
N ASP A 262 -10.54 0.21 7.90
CA ASP A 262 -10.67 0.47 9.34
C ASP A 262 -9.91 1.72 9.78
N LEU A 263 -9.04 2.30 8.93
CA LEU A 263 -8.35 3.56 9.20
C LEU A 263 -8.76 4.65 8.21
N LEU A 264 -8.41 4.50 6.93
CA LEU A 264 -8.56 5.58 5.94
C LEU A 264 -10.03 5.87 5.60
N MET A 265 -10.93 4.90 5.68
CA MET A 265 -12.37 5.12 5.50
C MET A 265 -12.97 6.15 6.47
N ALA A 266 -12.34 6.40 7.63
CA ALA A 266 -12.79 7.45 8.55
C ALA A 266 -12.62 8.86 7.97
N THR A 267 -11.74 9.04 6.98
CA THR A 267 -11.48 10.34 6.29
C THR A 267 -12.43 10.60 5.11
N ALA A 268 -13.32 9.65 4.81
CA ALA A 268 -14.15 9.67 3.62
C ALA A 268 -15.35 10.63 3.79
N THR A 269 -15.62 11.46 2.78
CA THR A 269 -16.62 12.54 2.90
C THR A 269 -18.07 12.07 2.83
N ASN A 270 -18.34 10.89 2.25
CA ASN A 270 -19.67 10.31 2.12
C ASN A 270 -19.91 9.13 3.08
N VAL A 271 -19.28 9.17 4.26
CA VAL A 271 -19.42 8.16 5.31
C VAL A 271 -19.83 8.82 6.62
N SER A 272 -20.81 8.25 7.32
CA SER A 272 -21.20 8.72 8.66
C SER A 272 -20.45 7.96 9.75
N LYS A 273 -20.28 8.59 10.93
CA LYS A 273 -19.70 7.93 12.11
C LYS A 273 -20.42 6.62 12.43
N GLU A 274 -21.75 6.64 12.40
CA GLU A 274 -22.56 5.46 12.69
C GLU A 274 -22.32 4.34 11.68
N ALA A 275 -22.27 4.66 10.37
CA ALA A 275 -21.99 3.67 9.34
C ALA A 275 -20.57 3.10 9.48
N PHE A 276 -19.58 3.96 9.77
CA PHE A 276 -18.20 3.55 9.97
C PHE A 276 -18.03 2.63 11.18
N VAL A 277 -18.47 3.08 12.35
CA VAL A 277 -18.33 2.35 13.62
C VAL A 277 -19.01 0.99 13.57
N ASN A 278 -20.19 0.91 12.95
CA ASN A 278 -20.92 -0.36 12.79
C ASN A 278 -20.41 -1.24 11.62
N GLY A 279 -19.42 -0.77 10.85
CA GLY A 279 -18.85 -1.56 9.74
C GLY A 279 -19.70 -1.64 8.48
N HIS A 280 -20.58 -0.66 8.28
CA HIS A 280 -21.43 -0.56 7.10
C HIS A 280 -20.77 0.18 5.93
N CYS A 281 -19.65 0.87 6.16
CA CYS A 281 -18.84 1.48 5.10
C CYS A 281 -17.80 0.49 4.56
N GLY A 282 -17.33 0.67 3.33
CA GLY A 282 -16.20 -0.12 2.83
C GLY A 282 -16.55 -1.47 2.21
N ARG A 283 -17.48 -2.28 2.77
CA ARG A 283 -17.94 -3.54 2.12
C ARG A 283 -19.05 -4.38 2.80
N LEU A 284 -19.66 -5.24 1.96
CA LEU A 284 -20.18 -6.61 2.18
C LEU A 284 -19.08 -7.65 2.64
N TYR A 285 -18.09 -7.26 3.46
CA TYR A 285 -16.91 -8.08 3.84
C TYR A 285 -17.25 -9.30 4.73
N ASP A 286 -18.50 -9.39 5.16
CA ASP A 286 -18.99 -10.20 6.28
C ASP A 286 -18.86 -11.72 6.10
N ARG A 287 -18.38 -12.20 4.94
CA ARG A 287 -18.23 -13.65 4.68
C ARG A 287 -16.82 -14.22 4.90
N HIS A 288 -15.76 -13.41 4.86
CA HIS A 288 -14.39 -13.93 5.01
C HIS A 288 -13.73 -13.58 6.34
N PHE A 289 -14.18 -12.51 7.00
CA PHE A 289 -13.68 -12.08 8.29
C PHE A 289 -14.88 -11.75 9.16
N SER A 290 -15.27 -12.73 9.98
CA SER A 290 -16.41 -12.68 10.89
C SER A 290 -16.24 -11.57 11.93
N LEU A 291 -16.43 -10.30 11.55
CA LEU A 291 -16.45 -9.15 12.44
C LEU A 291 -17.85 -8.93 13.04
N SER A 292 -18.59 -10.02 13.27
CA SER A 292 -19.91 -9.99 13.89
C SER A 292 -19.85 -9.25 15.23
N ARG A 293 -20.42 -8.03 15.29
CA ARG A 293 -20.70 -7.21 16.49
C ARG A 293 -19.74 -7.43 17.66
N ASN A 294 -18.43 -7.37 17.43
CA ASN A 294 -17.47 -7.39 18.51
C ASN A 294 -17.37 -5.97 19.08
N MET A 295 -17.71 -5.80 20.37
CA MET A 295 -17.66 -4.50 21.04
C MET A 295 -16.27 -3.86 20.96
N SER A 296 -15.20 -4.65 20.92
CA SER A 296 -13.84 -4.14 20.78
C SER A 296 -13.60 -3.49 19.41
N VAL A 297 -14.14 -4.06 18.33
CA VAL A 297 -14.02 -3.50 16.97
C VAL A 297 -14.81 -2.20 16.84
N ILE A 298 -16.01 -2.15 17.44
CA ILE A 298 -16.82 -0.93 17.52
C ILE A 298 -16.06 0.17 18.26
N GLN A 299 -15.44 -0.16 19.41
CA GLN A 299 -14.64 0.78 20.19
C GLN A 299 -13.40 1.25 19.41
N ALA A 300 -12.68 0.33 18.76
CA ALA A 300 -11.54 0.65 17.90
C ALA A 300 -11.92 1.65 16.82
N ARG A 301 -12.99 1.38 16.06
CA ARG A 301 -13.47 2.29 15.02
C ARG A 301 -13.96 3.62 15.57
N SER A 302 -14.56 3.66 16.77
CA SER A 302 -14.89 4.94 17.39
C SER A 302 -13.64 5.79 17.64
N LEU A 303 -12.57 5.19 18.18
CA LEU A 303 -11.30 5.87 18.42
C LEU A 303 -10.64 6.35 17.12
N VAL A 304 -10.65 5.52 16.09
CA VAL A 304 -10.16 5.90 14.76
C VAL A 304 -10.95 7.08 14.22
N TRP A 305 -12.28 7.02 14.30
CA TRP A 305 -13.14 8.10 13.81
C TRP A 305 -12.82 9.42 14.51
N ASP A 306 -12.68 9.39 15.83
CA ASP A 306 -12.43 10.59 16.63
C ASP A 306 -11.06 11.23 16.29
N GLU A 307 -10.07 10.43 15.88
CA GLU A 307 -8.76 10.94 15.45
C GLU A 307 -8.69 11.34 13.98
N LEU A 308 -9.35 10.60 13.07
CA LEU A 308 -9.10 10.73 11.64
C LEU A 308 -10.20 11.45 10.86
N SER A 309 -11.44 11.52 11.37
CA SER A 309 -12.57 12.10 10.61
C SER A 309 -12.46 13.60 10.29
N ARG A 310 -11.50 14.29 10.92
CA ARG A 310 -11.17 15.69 10.64
C ARG A 310 -10.33 15.89 9.38
N TYR A 311 -9.74 14.82 8.83
CA TYR A 311 -8.85 14.86 7.68
C TYR A 311 -9.56 14.46 6.39
N SER A 312 -8.95 14.83 5.27
CA SER A 312 -9.42 14.52 3.93
C SER A 312 -8.29 13.92 3.09
N LEU A 313 -8.60 12.85 2.35
CA LEU A 313 -7.64 12.26 1.41
C LEU A 313 -7.97 12.69 -0.01
N LYS A 314 -7.01 13.33 -0.68
CA LYS A 314 -7.09 13.63 -2.11
C LYS A 314 -6.93 12.35 -2.93
N ILE A 315 -7.64 12.21 -4.05
CA ILE A 315 -7.44 11.09 -4.96
C ILE A 315 -6.37 11.43 -5.99
N GLY A 316 -5.24 10.73 -5.94
CA GLY A 316 -4.18 10.79 -6.95
C GLY A 316 -4.39 9.71 -8.01
N SER A 317 -4.55 10.09 -9.27
CA SER A 317 -4.79 9.13 -10.35
C SER A 317 -3.51 8.75 -11.07
N LEU A 318 -3.24 7.45 -11.19
CA LEU A 318 -2.12 6.87 -11.93
C LEU A 318 -2.61 6.48 -13.34
N GLU A 319 -2.87 7.48 -14.19
CA GLU A 319 -3.58 7.30 -15.47
C GLU A 319 -2.89 6.34 -16.46
N ASN A 320 -1.55 6.32 -16.47
CA ASN A 320 -0.75 5.51 -17.37
C ASN A 320 -0.17 4.26 -16.70
N VAL A 321 -0.95 3.64 -15.81
CA VAL A 321 -0.53 2.48 -15.01
C VAL A 321 -1.52 1.34 -15.14
N THR A 322 -1.02 0.15 -15.46
CA THR A 322 -1.80 -1.10 -15.32
C THR A 322 -1.49 -1.75 -13.98
N HIS A 323 -2.54 -2.11 -13.25
CA HIS A 323 -2.46 -2.74 -11.94
C HIS A 323 -2.66 -4.26 -12.06
N TYR A 324 -1.74 -5.05 -11.52
CA TYR A 324 -1.83 -6.51 -11.46
C TYR A 324 -1.66 -7.01 -10.03
N TYR A 325 -2.77 -7.33 -9.37
CA TYR A 325 -2.78 -7.90 -8.03
C TYR A 325 -2.41 -9.38 -8.03
N LEU A 326 -1.46 -9.73 -7.17
CA LEU A 326 -0.92 -11.07 -7.01
C LEU A 326 -1.75 -11.84 -5.97
N SER A 327 -3.00 -12.14 -6.32
CA SER A 327 -3.90 -12.92 -5.47
C SER A 327 -3.59 -14.41 -5.55
N HIS A 328 -3.79 -15.15 -4.47
CA HIS A 328 -3.75 -16.62 -4.46
C HIS A 328 -4.83 -17.28 -5.32
N SER A 329 -5.84 -16.52 -5.76
CA SER A 329 -6.91 -17.01 -6.62
C SER A 329 -6.56 -17.01 -8.11
N ILE A 330 -5.45 -16.39 -8.52
CA ILE A 330 -5.08 -16.36 -9.94
C ILE A 330 -4.37 -17.66 -10.34
N THR A 331 -4.47 -18.01 -11.63
CA THR A 331 -3.78 -19.19 -12.17
C THR A 331 -2.33 -18.87 -12.55
N ALA A 332 -1.52 -19.91 -12.76
CA ALA A 332 -0.16 -19.77 -13.27
C ALA A 332 -0.14 -19.08 -14.64
N GLU A 333 -1.11 -19.37 -15.50
CA GLU A 333 -1.27 -18.73 -16.80
C GLU A 333 -1.56 -17.23 -16.66
N THR A 334 -2.48 -16.86 -15.76
CA THR A 334 -2.75 -15.44 -15.46
C THR A 334 -1.51 -14.73 -14.93
N TYR A 335 -0.74 -15.39 -14.05
CA TYR A 335 0.50 -14.83 -13.52
C TYR A 335 1.54 -14.58 -14.62
N LEU A 336 1.76 -15.56 -15.52
CA LEU A 336 2.65 -15.40 -16.66
C LEU A 336 2.19 -14.27 -17.60
N ASN A 337 0.88 -14.15 -17.83
CA ASN A 337 0.30 -13.04 -18.59
C ASN A 337 0.57 -11.68 -17.94
N TYR A 338 0.58 -11.56 -16.61
CA TYR A 338 0.99 -10.32 -15.93
C TYR A 338 2.46 -9.99 -16.20
N LEU A 339 3.35 -10.98 -16.09
CA LEU A 339 4.78 -10.81 -16.37
C LEU A 339 5.03 -10.38 -17.82
N TRP A 340 4.35 -10.99 -18.78
CA TRP A 340 4.44 -10.62 -20.19
C TRP A 340 3.88 -9.23 -20.47
N SER A 341 2.75 -8.88 -19.86
CA SER A 341 2.12 -7.56 -20.05
C SER A 341 2.95 -6.42 -19.43
N CYS A 342 3.84 -6.74 -18.49
CA CYS A 342 4.81 -5.82 -17.95
C CYS A 342 6.03 -5.60 -18.87
N ASN A 343 6.19 -6.41 -19.92
CA ASN A 343 7.25 -6.24 -20.90
C ASN A 343 6.80 -5.25 -21.99
N ILE A 344 7.53 -4.16 -22.13
CA ILE A 344 7.28 -3.14 -23.17
C ILE A 344 8.03 -3.48 -24.47
N GLN A 345 8.97 -4.43 -24.43
CA GLN A 345 9.65 -4.89 -25.64
C GLN A 345 8.76 -5.88 -26.40
N GLU A 346 8.24 -5.44 -27.55
CA GLU A 346 7.78 -6.35 -28.60
C GLU A 346 8.97 -7.23 -29.02
N GLY A 347 9.09 -8.47 -28.53
CA GLY A 347 10.23 -9.29 -28.99
C GLY A 347 10.46 -10.66 -28.40
N TYR A 348 10.02 -10.95 -27.18
CA TYR A 348 10.22 -12.29 -26.62
C TYR A 348 9.00 -13.19 -26.86
N ARG A 349 8.67 -13.43 -28.14
CA ARG A 349 7.85 -14.59 -28.52
C ARG A 349 8.79 -15.75 -28.81
N HIS A 350 8.78 -16.78 -27.95
CA HIS A 350 9.50 -18.02 -28.25
C HIS A 350 8.94 -18.61 -29.55
N ALA A 351 9.83 -18.91 -30.51
CA ALA A 351 9.47 -19.47 -31.82
C ALA A 351 8.58 -20.73 -31.77
N ALA A 352 8.58 -21.46 -30.65
CA ALA A 352 7.76 -22.65 -30.44
C ALA A 352 6.24 -22.37 -30.48
N LEU A 353 5.80 -21.13 -30.21
CA LEU A 353 4.38 -20.75 -30.25
C LEU A 353 3.92 -20.25 -31.64
N GLU A 354 4.83 -20.07 -32.61
CA GLU A 354 4.46 -19.75 -33.99
C GLU A 354 4.10 -21.00 -34.81
N VAL A 355 4.51 -22.19 -34.35
CA VAL A 355 4.30 -23.44 -35.09
C VAL A 355 2.82 -23.85 -35.15
N GLU A 356 1.99 -23.38 -34.22
CA GLU A 356 0.55 -23.68 -34.23
C GLU A 356 -0.25 -22.86 -35.26
N ASN A 357 0.29 -21.74 -35.77
CA ASN A 357 -0.38 -20.90 -36.77
C ASN A 357 0.11 -21.14 -38.22
N MET A 358 0.98 -22.12 -38.45
CA MET A 358 1.48 -22.49 -39.80
C MET A 358 0.99 -23.85 -40.30
N THR A 359 -0.06 -24.43 -39.71
CA THR A 359 -0.71 -25.66 -40.22
C THR A 359 -1.99 -25.40 -41.02
N GLY A 360 -2.18 -24.16 -41.49
CA GLY A 360 -3.30 -23.75 -42.34
C GLY A 360 -2.84 -22.99 -43.59
N THR A 361 -2.07 -23.64 -44.46
CA THR A 361 -1.91 -23.26 -45.87
C THR A 361 -1.92 -24.48 -46.75
#